data_AF-A0A149VR99-F1
#
_entry.id   AF-A0A149VR99-F1
#
_cell.length_a   1.000
_cell.length_b   1.000
_cell.length_c   1.000
_cell.angle_alpha   90.00
_cell.angle_beta   90.00
_cell.angle_gamma   90.00
#
_symmetry.space_group_name_H-M   'P 1'
#
loop_
_entity.id
_entity.type
_entity.pdbx_description
1 polymer ?
#
loop_
_entity_poly.entity_id
_entity_poly.type
_entity_poly.pdbx_seq_one_letter_code
_entity_poly.pdbx_strand_id
1 'polypeptide(L)'
;MSLFLILISLFTEKYRPHYLQDYTFSYFTKYLVYLDELLNSGERHHGVVAWLVATLPILIIYNLFDYLLTYINLHIMWLIDLLVLLSVIRFRSILKKLISAGEQIRTKVKESSELDEDSLSPQELRTQQVASSIEHAINEAHTYLFSILFWYGVLPGVNGVLLYITALYINNHWGQDRQTDFGYFSRRMFYYLNWPVYYLTALTFAIVGNFEDALFCWRTQGVKEGESATSQIYFASAAGALGIRLGDPNSAQRLINGLDLGLGELPDLDHLKSTEGLIWRALVVWIIVYALMTLAAHV
;
A
#
# COMPACT_ATOMS: atom_id res chain seq x y z
N MET A 1 17.69 10.08 14.77
CA MET A 1 17.62 8.59 14.93
C MET A 1 16.59 7.95 14.01
N SER A 2 15.39 8.52 13.85
CA SER A 2 14.31 7.94 13.03
C SER A 2 14.68 7.70 11.55
N LEU A 3 15.41 8.62 10.90
CA LEU A 3 15.90 8.43 9.53
C LEU A 3 16.82 7.21 9.39
N PHE A 4 17.71 6.99 10.36
CA PHE A 4 18.60 5.84 10.35
C PHE A 4 17.82 4.53 10.46
N LEU A 5 16.76 4.49 11.28
CA LEU A 5 15.90 3.32 11.40
C LEU A 5 15.18 3.01 10.08
N ILE A 6 14.69 4.03 9.36
CA ILE A 6 14.10 3.86 8.03
C ILE A 6 15.14 3.29 7.06
N LEU A 7 16.34 3.88 6.97
CA LEU A 7 17.38 3.41 6.06
C LEU A 7 17.84 1.99 6.37
N ILE A 8 18.07 1.67 7.65
CA ILE A 8 18.45 0.33 8.09
C ILE A 8 17.34 -0.66 7.75
N SER A 9 16.07 -0.30 7.96
CA SER A 9 14.95 -1.19 7.66
C SER A 9 14.85 -1.51 6.16
N LEU A 10 14.98 -0.50 5.29
CA LEU A 10 14.99 -0.66 3.83
C LEU A 10 16.19 -1.48 3.32
N PHE A 11 17.37 -1.26 3.91
CA PHE A 11 18.57 -1.99 3.51
C PHE A 11 18.51 -3.46 3.95
N THR A 12 18.04 -3.71 5.17
CA THR A 12 18.03 -5.03 5.81
C THR A 12 16.90 -5.93 5.29
N GLU A 13 15.85 -5.36 4.65
CA GLU A 13 14.78 -6.13 4.03
C GLU A 13 15.30 -7.22 3.07
N LYS A 14 16.48 -7.03 2.44
CA LYS A 14 17.11 -8.02 1.53
C LYS A 14 17.35 -9.38 2.19
N TYR A 15 17.68 -9.38 3.48
CA TYR A 15 18.08 -10.57 4.22
C TYR A 15 16.91 -11.21 4.97
N ARG A 16 15.70 -10.65 4.82
CA ARG A 16 14.53 -11.11 5.55
C ARG A 16 13.92 -12.34 4.89
N PRO A 17 13.68 -13.42 5.64
CA PRO A 17 12.88 -14.52 5.14
C PRO A 17 11.38 -14.18 5.19
N HIS A 18 10.65 -14.56 4.14
CA HIS A 18 9.26 -14.14 3.89
C HIS A 18 8.28 -14.49 5.03
N TYR A 19 8.56 -15.57 5.78
CA TYR A 19 7.65 -16.13 6.78
C TYR A 19 7.30 -15.18 7.94
N LEU A 20 8.19 -14.26 8.33
CA LEU A 20 7.94 -13.39 9.48
C LEU A 20 6.75 -12.44 9.27
N GLN A 21 6.37 -12.13 8.03
CA GLN A 21 5.26 -11.25 7.71
C GLN A 21 3.91 -11.97 7.76
N ASP A 22 3.87 -13.24 7.33
CA ASP A 22 2.66 -14.05 7.30
C ASP A 22 2.18 -14.40 8.73
N TYR A 23 3.11 -14.61 9.67
CA TYR A 23 2.75 -14.93 11.05
C TYR A 23 2.06 -13.77 11.77
N THR A 24 2.63 -12.56 11.75
CA THR A 24 2.04 -11.39 12.42
C THR A 24 0.63 -11.10 11.88
N PHE A 25 0.46 -11.21 10.56
CA PHE A 25 -0.83 -11.08 9.92
C PHE A 25 -1.82 -12.18 10.36
N SER A 26 -1.38 -13.43 10.43
CA SER A 26 -2.23 -14.56 10.84
C SER A 26 -2.71 -14.42 12.29
N TYR A 27 -1.83 -14.08 13.23
CA TYR A 27 -2.20 -13.92 14.64
C TYR A 27 -3.18 -12.77 14.85
N PHE A 28 -2.93 -11.61 14.22
CA PHE A 28 -3.83 -10.48 14.34
C PHE A 28 -5.18 -10.75 13.67
N THR A 29 -5.19 -11.41 12.51
CA THR A 29 -6.45 -11.81 11.86
C THR A 29 -7.27 -12.76 12.73
N LYS A 30 -6.66 -13.74 13.40
CA LYS A 30 -7.37 -14.61 14.36
C LYS A 30 -8.00 -13.81 15.51
N TYR A 31 -7.29 -12.80 16.00
CA TYR A 31 -7.81 -11.90 17.02
C TYR A 31 -8.99 -11.07 16.50
N LEU A 32 -8.94 -10.59 15.25
CA LEU A 32 -10.06 -9.87 14.63
C LEU A 32 -11.28 -10.76 14.41
N VAL A 33 -11.09 -12.03 14.01
CA VAL A 33 -12.18 -13.02 13.90
C VAL A 33 -12.83 -13.23 15.27
N TYR A 34 -12.02 -13.39 16.32
CA TYR A 34 -12.55 -13.53 17.68
C TYR A 34 -13.36 -12.30 18.13
N LEU A 35 -12.88 -11.08 17.82
CA LEU A 35 -13.62 -9.86 18.13
C LEU A 35 -14.90 -9.72 17.31
N ASP A 36 -14.91 -10.17 16.06
CA ASP A 36 -16.11 -10.23 15.23
C ASP A 36 -17.15 -11.15 15.88
N GLU A 37 -16.78 -12.39 16.20
CA GLU A 37 -17.69 -13.36 16.85
C GLU A 37 -18.23 -12.87 18.21
N LEU A 38 -17.43 -12.11 18.97
CA LEU A 38 -17.81 -11.62 20.31
C LEU A 38 -18.67 -10.35 20.27
N LEU A 39 -18.37 -9.41 19.37
CA LEU A 39 -18.92 -8.06 19.40
C LEU A 39 -19.90 -7.77 18.26
N ASN A 40 -19.88 -8.55 17.18
CA ASN A 40 -20.71 -8.29 16.00
C ASN A 40 -22.17 -8.67 16.25
N SER A 41 -22.99 -7.66 16.57
CA SER A 41 -24.45 -7.76 16.63
C SER A 41 -25.14 -7.26 15.35
N GLY A 42 -24.37 -6.92 14.32
CA GLY A 42 -24.85 -6.28 13.09
C GLY A 42 -25.02 -4.75 13.16
N GLU A 43 -24.82 -4.13 14.32
CA GLU A 43 -25.01 -2.68 14.48
C GLU A 43 -23.72 -1.84 14.31
N ARG A 44 -23.88 -0.59 13.87
CA ARG A 44 -22.77 0.35 13.65
C ARG A 44 -21.97 0.68 14.91
N HIS A 45 -22.65 0.85 16.06
CA HIS A 45 -21.98 1.22 17.31
C HIS A 45 -21.01 0.13 17.79
N HIS A 46 -21.36 -1.13 17.58
CA HIS A 46 -20.52 -2.26 17.93
C HIS A 46 -19.25 -2.30 17.09
N GLY A 47 -19.33 -1.90 15.81
CA GLY A 47 -18.16 -1.73 14.95
C GLY A 47 -17.16 -0.68 15.46
N VAL A 48 -17.66 0.42 16.05
CA VAL A 48 -16.80 1.45 16.69
C VAL A 48 -16.07 0.86 17.90
N VAL A 49 -16.80 0.17 18.78
CA VAL A 49 -16.23 -0.45 19.98
C VAL A 49 -15.20 -1.52 19.59
N ALA A 50 -15.53 -2.38 18.64
CA ALA A 50 -14.62 -3.43 18.15
C ALA A 50 -13.34 -2.83 17.56
N TRP A 51 -13.43 -1.73 16.80
CA TRP A 51 -12.26 -1.04 16.26
C TRP A 51 -11.35 -0.46 17.36
N LEU A 52 -11.95 0.18 18.37
CA LEU A 52 -11.21 0.72 19.52
C LEU A 52 -10.56 -0.40 20.34
N VAL A 53 -11.26 -1.49 20.60
CA VAL A 53 -10.73 -2.66 21.31
C VAL A 53 -9.63 -3.35 20.50
N ALA A 54 -9.70 -3.35 19.17
CA ALA A 54 -8.64 -3.93 18.34
C ALA A 54 -7.37 -3.07 18.31
N THR A 55 -7.52 -1.74 18.35
CA THR A 55 -6.43 -0.78 18.10
C THR A 55 -5.79 -0.24 19.38
N LEU A 56 -6.60 0.21 20.35
CA LEU A 56 -6.11 0.89 21.55
C LEU A 56 -5.21 0.02 22.43
N PRO A 57 -5.51 -1.28 22.69
CA PRO A 57 -4.62 -2.11 23.50
C PRO A 57 -3.22 -2.23 22.92
N ILE A 58 -3.07 -2.32 21.59
CA ILE A 58 -1.77 -2.40 20.93
C ILE A 58 -0.97 -1.11 21.17
N LEU A 59 -1.61 0.05 20.99
CA LEU A 59 -0.98 1.34 21.23
C LEU A 59 -0.64 1.53 22.71
N ILE A 60 -1.55 1.19 23.63
CA ILE A 60 -1.32 1.32 25.07
C ILE A 60 -0.17 0.42 25.50
N ILE A 61 -0.13 -0.84 25.05
CA ILE A 61 0.95 -1.78 25.36
C ILE A 61 2.28 -1.22 24.86
N TYR A 62 2.36 -0.75 23.61
CA TYR A 62 3.57 -0.17 23.05
C TYR A 62 4.07 1.03 23.88
N ASN A 63 3.19 1.99 24.19
CA ASN A 63 3.57 3.18 24.97
C ASN A 63 3.90 2.84 26.44
N LEU A 64 3.25 1.84 27.02
CA LEU A 64 3.57 1.36 28.37
C LEU A 64 4.96 0.71 28.40
N PHE A 65 5.30 -0.09 27.39
CA PHE A 65 6.65 -0.65 27.25
C PHE A 65 7.68 0.45 27.08
N ASP A 66 7.44 1.43 26.21
CA ASP A 66 8.33 2.58 26.03
C ASP A 66 8.59 3.34 27.34
N TYR A 67 7.51 3.63 28.08
CA TYR A 67 7.58 4.29 29.38
C TYR A 67 8.37 3.47 30.41
N LEU A 68 8.11 2.16 30.50
CA LEU A 68 8.77 1.26 31.46
C LEU A 68 10.26 1.09 31.14
N LEU A 69 10.63 0.92 29.87
CA LEU A 69 12.03 0.79 29.45
C LEU A 69 12.81 2.08 29.70
N THR A 70 12.18 3.23 29.43
CA THR A 70 12.76 4.54 29.72
C THR A 70 12.97 4.74 31.22
N TYR A 71 12.01 4.30 32.05
CA TYR A 71 12.14 4.35 33.52
C TYR A 71 13.34 3.55 34.04
N ILE A 72 13.68 2.43 33.40
CA ILE A 72 14.83 1.57 33.77
C ILE A 72 16.15 2.10 33.14
N ASN A 73 16.12 3.22 32.40
CA ASN A 73 17.22 3.75 31.59
C ASN A 73 17.75 2.78 30.52
N LEU A 74 16.89 1.85 30.08
CA LEU A 74 17.25 0.87 29.07
C LEU A 74 16.85 1.38 27.68
N HIS A 75 17.79 2.00 26.97
CA HIS A 75 17.57 2.54 25.62
C HIS A 75 17.59 1.45 24.54
N ILE A 76 16.79 0.38 24.69
CA ILE A 76 16.62 -0.69 23.68
C ILE A 76 15.44 -0.41 22.75
N MET A 77 14.64 0.63 23.01
CA MET A 77 13.43 0.93 22.24
C MET A 77 13.68 1.09 20.73
N TRP A 78 14.82 1.66 20.33
CA TRP A 78 15.19 1.78 18.92
C TRP A 78 15.28 0.42 18.20
N LEU A 79 15.60 -0.67 18.91
CA LEU A 79 15.65 -2.02 18.36
C LEU A 79 14.22 -2.57 18.15
N ILE A 80 13.31 -2.28 19.07
CA ILE A 80 11.89 -2.61 18.93
C ILE A 80 11.31 -1.85 17.75
N ASP A 81 11.61 -0.56 17.65
CA ASP A 81 11.16 0.28 16.54
C ASP A 81 11.66 -0.23 15.19
N LEU A 82 12.95 -0.60 15.15
CA LEU A 82 13.54 -1.23 13.98
C LEU A 82 12.81 -2.53 13.62
N LEU A 83 12.51 -3.37 14.61
CA LEU A 83 11.81 -4.64 14.40
C LEU A 83 10.40 -4.43 13.87
N VAL A 84 9.66 -3.44 14.39
CA VAL A 84 8.34 -3.08 13.87
C VAL A 84 8.46 -2.59 12.43
N LEU A 85 9.33 -1.63 12.13
CA LEU A 85 9.52 -1.13 10.77
C LEU A 85 9.91 -2.23 9.78
N LEU A 86 10.85 -3.10 10.17
CA LEU A 86 11.23 -4.27 9.38
C LEU A 86 10.04 -5.18 9.09
N SER A 87 9.10 -5.31 10.03
CA SER A 87 7.95 -6.21 9.92
C SER A 87 6.87 -5.69 9.01
N VAL A 88 6.82 -4.38 8.79
CA VAL A 88 5.76 -3.74 8.03
C VAL A 88 6.20 -3.28 6.64
N ILE A 89 7.42 -2.72 6.50
CA ILE A 89 7.90 -2.22 5.21
C ILE A 89 8.15 -3.38 4.23
N ARG A 90 7.65 -3.25 2.99
CA ARG A 90 7.68 -4.32 1.96
C ARG A 90 8.31 -3.91 0.62
N PHE A 91 9.23 -2.96 0.63
CA PHE A 91 9.76 -2.39 -0.61
C PHE A 91 10.40 -3.43 -1.56
N ARG A 92 11.38 -4.20 -1.08
CA ARG A 92 12.04 -5.22 -1.90
C ARG A 92 11.10 -6.37 -2.26
N SER A 93 10.18 -6.73 -1.37
CA SER A 93 9.18 -7.75 -1.67
C SER A 93 8.30 -7.33 -2.85
N ILE A 94 7.89 -6.06 -2.92
CA ILE A 94 7.09 -5.51 -4.02
C ILE A 94 7.85 -5.63 -5.34
N LEU A 95 9.11 -5.17 -5.36
CA LEU A 95 9.93 -5.24 -6.58
C LEU A 95 10.17 -6.68 -7.03
N LYS A 96 10.45 -7.59 -6.10
CA LYS A 96 10.65 -9.02 -6.41
C LYS A 96 9.39 -9.64 -7.02
N LYS A 97 8.21 -9.36 -6.46
CA LYS A 97 6.93 -9.83 -7.01
C LYS A 97 6.73 -9.32 -8.43
N LEU A 98 6.98 -8.03 -8.65
CA LEU A 98 6.84 -7.38 -9.97
C LEU A 98 7.77 -8.00 -11.02
N ILE A 99 9.04 -8.21 -10.67
CA ILE A 99 10.03 -8.86 -11.54
C ILE A 99 9.61 -10.31 -11.83
N SER A 100 9.21 -11.07 -10.80
CA SER A 100 8.80 -12.46 -10.96
C SER A 100 7.54 -12.62 -11.80
N ALA A 101 6.60 -11.65 -11.72
CA ALA A 101 5.43 -11.62 -12.58
C ALA A 101 5.83 -11.43 -14.04
N GLY A 102 6.76 -10.52 -14.33
CA GLY A 102 7.30 -10.32 -15.67
C GLY A 102 7.99 -11.57 -16.23
N GLU A 103 8.77 -12.28 -15.42
CA GLU A 103 9.39 -13.55 -15.82
C GLU A 103 8.34 -14.63 -16.13
N GLN A 104 7.33 -14.80 -15.28
CA GLN A 104 6.26 -15.77 -15.47
C GLN A 104 5.40 -15.48 -16.72
N ILE A 105 5.10 -14.20 -16.98
CA ILE A 105 4.37 -13.82 -18.19
C ILE A 105 5.25 -14.10 -19.43
N ARG A 106 6.55 -13.79 -19.36
CA ARG A 106 7.49 -14.04 -20.46
C ARG A 106 7.69 -15.53 -20.78
N THR A 107 7.73 -16.39 -19.76
CA THR A 107 7.82 -17.85 -19.99
C THR A 107 6.55 -18.37 -20.65
N LYS A 108 5.38 -17.97 -20.16
CA LYS A 108 4.09 -18.34 -20.76
C LYS A 108 3.94 -17.88 -22.21
N VAL A 109 4.42 -16.67 -22.52
CA VAL A 109 4.48 -16.16 -23.91
C VAL A 109 5.27 -17.11 -24.79
N LYS A 110 6.48 -17.48 -24.35
CA LYS A 110 7.38 -18.32 -25.13
C LYS A 110 6.78 -19.72 -25.37
N GLU A 111 6.22 -20.32 -24.32
CA GLU A 111 5.54 -21.62 -24.40
C GLU A 111 4.33 -21.58 -25.34
N SER A 112 3.52 -20.50 -25.29
CA SER A 112 2.37 -20.34 -26.19
C SER A 112 2.75 -20.13 -27.65
N SER A 113 3.87 -19.45 -27.91
CA SER A 113 4.38 -19.20 -29.26
C SER A 113 4.91 -20.48 -29.93
N GLU A 114 5.21 -21.52 -29.14
CA GLU A 114 5.70 -22.82 -29.63
C GLU A 114 4.56 -23.80 -29.92
N LEU A 115 3.30 -23.51 -29.54
CA LEU A 115 2.22 -24.51 -29.50
C LEU A 115 0.99 -24.30 -30.41
N ASP A 116 0.66 -23.11 -30.93
CA ASP A 116 -0.25 -22.90 -32.10
C ASP A 116 -0.60 -21.40 -32.32
N GLU A 117 -0.77 -20.97 -33.58
CA GLU A 117 -1.06 -19.59 -34.02
C GLU A 117 -2.55 -19.17 -33.93
N ASP A 118 -3.48 -20.06 -33.59
CA ASP A 118 -4.91 -19.87 -33.90
C ASP A 118 -5.78 -19.34 -32.75
N SER A 119 -5.18 -18.71 -31.73
CA SER A 119 -5.94 -18.04 -30.66
C SER A 119 -5.75 -16.52 -30.71
N LEU A 120 -6.84 -15.79 -30.93
CA LEU A 120 -6.91 -14.31 -30.91
C LEU A 120 -6.87 -13.71 -29.47
N SER A 121 -6.69 -14.55 -28.44
CA SER A 121 -6.78 -14.20 -27.01
C SER A 121 -5.45 -14.01 -26.22
N PRO A 122 -4.24 -14.46 -26.67
CA PRO A 122 -3.02 -14.35 -25.86
C PRO A 122 -2.55 -12.92 -25.58
N GLN A 123 -2.72 -11.98 -26.51
CA GLN A 123 -2.22 -10.62 -26.32
C GLN A 123 -3.03 -9.85 -25.26
N GLU A 124 -4.35 -9.93 -25.32
CA GLU A 124 -5.23 -9.27 -24.35
C GLU A 124 -5.03 -9.81 -22.94
N LEU A 125 -4.95 -11.14 -22.79
CA LEU A 125 -4.66 -11.80 -21.52
C LEU A 125 -3.30 -11.38 -20.94
N ARG A 126 -2.28 -11.22 -21.80
CA ARG A 126 -0.96 -10.72 -21.39
C ARG A 126 -1.03 -9.28 -20.91
N THR A 127 -1.64 -8.39 -21.69
CA THR A 127 -1.83 -6.99 -21.29
C THR A 127 -2.59 -6.88 -19.97
N GLN A 128 -3.64 -7.69 -19.76
CA GLN A 128 -4.38 -7.72 -18.50
C GLN A 128 -3.52 -8.22 -17.32
N GLN A 129 -2.71 -9.25 -17.51
CA GLN A 129 -1.80 -9.76 -16.48
C GLN A 129 -0.72 -8.73 -16.12
N VAL A 130 -0.17 -8.03 -17.12
CA VAL A 130 0.79 -6.94 -16.90
C VAL A 130 0.11 -5.78 -16.16
N ALA A 131 -1.06 -5.32 -16.61
CA ALA A 131 -1.81 -4.24 -15.98
C ALA A 131 -2.11 -4.55 -14.50
N SER A 132 -2.63 -5.76 -14.23
CA SER A 132 -2.93 -6.22 -12.87
C SER A 132 -1.68 -6.31 -11.99
N SER A 133 -0.53 -6.72 -12.54
CA SER A 133 0.75 -6.76 -11.82
C SER A 133 1.24 -5.36 -11.45
N ILE A 134 1.09 -4.39 -12.37
CA ILE A 134 1.43 -2.98 -12.14
C ILE A 134 0.51 -2.37 -11.08
N GLU A 135 -0.81 -2.55 -11.21
CA GLU A 135 -1.79 -2.08 -10.24
C GLU A 135 -1.51 -2.65 -8.84
N HIS A 136 -1.25 -3.96 -8.75
CA HIS A 136 -0.91 -4.59 -7.48
C HIS A 136 0.35 -3.99 -6.86
N ALA A 137 1.40 -3.79 -7.66
CA ALA A 137 2.66 -3.21 -7.17
C ALA A 137 2.50 -1.75 -6.72
N ILE A 138 1.75 -0.92 -7.46
CA ILE A 138 1.44 0.46 -7.08
C ILE A 138 0.63 0.47 -5.78
N ASN A 139 -0.36 -0.42 -5.65
CA ASN A 139 -1.18 -0.53 -4.44
C ASN A 139 -0.36 -0.95 -3.21
N GLU A 140 0.49 -1.97 -3.36
CA GLU A 140 1.37 -2.40 -2.27
C GLU A 140 2.41 -1.32 -1.93
N ALA A 141 2.94 -0.58 -2.91
CA ALA A 141 3.84 0.55 -2.65
C ALA A 141 3.15 1.68 -1.89
N HIS A 142 1.92 2.05 -2.28
CA HIS A 142 1.13 3.00 -1.50
C HIS A 142 0.92 2.53 -0.06
N THR A 143 0.41 1.31 0.11
CA THR A 143 -0.01 0.77 1.40
C THR A 143 1.17 0.46 2.34
N TYR A 144 2.16 -0.28 1.84
CA TYR A 144 3.26 -0.84 2.65
C TYR A 144 4.59 -0.11 2.50
N LEU A 145 4.59 1.08 1.90
CA LEU A 145 5.76 1.94 1.85
C LEU A 145 5.37 3.39 2.15
N PHE A 146 4.59 4.03 1.27
CA PHE A 146 4.33 5.46 1.39
C PHE A 146 3.45 5.82 2.60
N SER A 147 2.38 5.07 2.87
CA SER A 147 1.52 5.31 4.04
C SER A 147 2.26 5.05 5.35
N ILE A 148 3.12 4.04 5.41
CA ILE A 148 3.96 3.77 6.58
C ILE A 148 4.93 4.92 6.82
N LEU A 149 5.66 5.34 5.79
CA LEU A 149 6.61 6.44 5.89
C LEU A 149 5.93 7.74 6.30
N PHE A 150 4.73 8.01 5.77
CA PHE A 150 3.93 9.18 6.12
C PHE A 150 3.57 9.16 7.60
N TRP A 151 2.91 8.10 8.07
CA TRP A 151 2.44 8.02 9.45
C TRP A 151 3.58 7.88 10.46
N TYR A 152 4.71 7.28 10.08
CA TYR A 152 5.92 7.27 10.91
C TYR A 152 6.53 8.66 11.11
N GLY A 153 6.41 9.55 10.12
CA GLY A 153 6.89 10.93 10.21
C GLY A 153 5.91 11.89 10.88
N VAL A 154 4.60 11.73 10.63
CA VAL A 154 3.55 12.64 11.11
C VAL A 154 3.18 12.38 12.57
N LEU A 155 3.04 11.11 12.95
CA LEU A 155 2.83 10.70 14.34
C LEU A 155 4.18 10.33 14.96
N PRO A 156 4.31 10.29 16.31
CA PRO A 156 5.58 10.00 16.96
C PRO A 156 6.06 8.57 16.65
N GLY A 157 6.85 8.44 15.58
CA GLY A 157 7.52 7.22 15.16
C GLY A 157 6.56 6.05 14.95
N VAL A 158 6.81 4.97 15.67
CA VAL A 158 6.13 3.68 15.46
C VAL A 158 4.65 3.70 15.87
N ASN A 159 4.23 4.64 16.72
CA ASN A 159 2.80 4.80 17.05
C ASN A 159 1.95 5.02 15.79
N GLY A 160 2.43 5.83 14.83
CA GLY A 160 1.73 6.04 13.58
C GLY A 160 1.69 4.79 12.69
N VAL A 161 2.78 4.03 12.69
CA VAL A 161 2.87 2.77 11.94
C VAL A 161 1.89 1.73 12.50
N LEU A 162 1.84 1.57 13.83
CA LEU A 162 0.93 0.65 14.49
C LEU A 162 -0.53 1.04 14.27
N LEU A 163 -0.86 2.33 14.38
CA LEU A 163 -2.20 2.85 14.08
C LEU A 163 -2.60 2.54 12.63
N TYR A 164 -1.71 2.82 11.66
CA TYR A 164 -2.01 2.58 10.25
C TYR A 164 -2.20 1.09 9.95
N ILE A 165 -1.35 0.22 10.50
CA ILE A 165 -1.37 -1.22 10.20
C ILE A 165 -2.53 -1.94 10.86
N THR A 166 -2.85 -1.59 12.10
CA THR A 166 -4.07 -2.08 12.75
C THR A 166 -5.29 -1.66 11.95
N ALA A 167 -5.41 -0.39 11.56
CA ALA A 167 -6.50 0.09 10.71
C ALA A 167 -6.57 -0.63 9.35
N LEU A 168 -5.43 -0.88 8.70
CA LEU A 168 -5.34 -1.64 7.45
C LEU A 168 -5.91 -3.05 7.60
N TYR A 169 -5.47 -3.79 8.62
CA TYR A 169 -5.90 -5.16 8.83
C TYR A 169 -7.36 -5.25 9.28
N ILE A 170 -7.80 -4.33 10.15
CA ILE A 170 -9.20 -4.21 10.55
C ILE A 170 -10.08 -3.89 9.33
N ASN A 171 -9.64 -3.03 8.40
CA ASN A 171 -10.38 -2.75 7.17
C ASN A 171 -10.39 -3.93 6.20
N ASN A 172 -9.29 -4.67 6.08
CA ASN A 172 -9.25 -5.87 5.25
C ASN A 172 -10.17 -6.97 5.77
N HIS A 173 -10.41 -7.04 7.08
CA HIS A 173 -11.26 -8.07 7.67
C HIS A 173 -12.73 -7.65 7.77
N TRP A 174 -13.02 -6.50 8.39
CA TRP A 174 -14.41 -6.04 8.61
C TRP A 174 -14.90 -5.06 7.54
N GLY A 175 -14.00 -4.31 6.90
CA GLY A 175 -14.36 -3.21 6.01
C GLY A 175 -14.65 -3.62 4.57
N GLN A 176 -14.29 -4.83 4.14
CA GLN A 176 -14.50 -5.28 2.76
C GLN A 176 -15.97 -5.59 2.46
N ASP A 177 -16.72 -6.12 3.44
CA ASP A 177 -18.14 -6.36 3.27
C ASP A 177 -18.95 -5.07 3.45
N ARG A 178 -19.33 -4.46 2.33
CA ARG A 178 -20.05 -3.19 2.33
C ARG A 178 -21.49 -3.30 2.83
N GLN A 179 -22.06 -4.50 2.89
CA GLN A 179 -23.44 -4.74 3.31
C GLN A 179 -23.58 -4.72 4.84
N THR A 180 -22.47 -4.92 5.57
CA THR A 180 -22.48 -4.89 7.04
C THR A 180 -22.32 -3.48 7.57
N ASP A 181 -23.17 -3.12 8.52
CA ASP A 181 -23.07 -1.87 9.27
C ASP A 181 -21.89 -1.90 10.26
N PHE A 182 -21.51 -3.10 10.74
CA PHE A 182 -20.36 -3.32 11.62
C PHE A 182 -19.03 -2.83 11.01
N GLY A 183 -18.80 -3.12 9.73
CA GLY A 183 -17.59 -2.70 9.00
C GLY A 183 -17.53 -1.22 8.62
N TYR A 184 -18.59 -0.44 8.87
CA TYR A 184 -18.68 0.95 8.42
C TYR A 184 -17.59 1.85 9.02
N PHE A 185 -17.40 1.79 10.34
CA PHE A 185 -16.42 2.63 11.02
C PHE A 185 -14.98 2.32 10.59
N SER A 186 -14.67 1.03 10.42
CA SER A 186 -13.39 0.54 9.93
C SER A 186 -13.03 1.13 8.56
N ARG A 187 -13.97 1.06 7.59
CA ARG A 187 -13.83 1.69 6.26
C ARG A 187 -13.57 3.17 6.35
N ARG A 188 -14.38 3.88 7.14
CA ARG A 188 -14.31 5.33 7.25
C ARG A 188 -12.98 5.78 7.86
N MET A 189 -12.52 5.10 8.89
CA MET A 189 -11.24 5.40 9.53
C MET A 189 -10.05 5.10 8.60
N PHE A 190 -10.09 3.96 7.90
CA PHE A 190 -9.06 3.62 6.91
C PHE A 190 -9.04 4.62 5.75
N TYR A 191 -10.21 5.07 5.27
CA TYR A 191 -10.32 6.12 4.28
C TYR A 191 -9.67 7.42 4.76
N TYR A 192 -9.98 7.90 5.97
CA TYR A 192 -9.39 9.13 6.50
C TYR A 192 -7.87 9.02 6.70
N LEU A 193 -7.37 7.87 7.13
CA LEU A 193 -5.94 7.64 7.30
C LEU A 193 -5.18 7.65 5.96
N ASN A 194 -5.80 7.17 4.88
CA ASN A 194 -5.15 7.19 3.56
C ASN A 194 -5.45 8.47 2.76
N TRP A 195 -6.51 9.22 3.10
CA TRP A 195 -6.90 10.45 2.39
C TRP A 195 -5.73 11.40 2.11
N PRO A 196 -4.92 11.83 3.10
CA PRO A 196 -3.79 12.73 2.82
C PRO A 196 -2.69 12.03 2.02
N VAL A 197 -2.49 10.72 2.25
CA VAL A 197 -1.44 9.96 1.60
C VAL A 197 -1.75 9.73 0.12
N TYR A 198 -3.02 9.53 -0.26
CA TYR A 198 -3.41 9.38 -1.68
C TYR A 198 -2.93 10.55 -2.53
N TYR A 199 -3.14 11.77 -2.06
CA TYR A 199 -2.69 12.99 -2.75
C TYR A 199 -1.17 13.09 -2.76
N LEU A 200 -0.51 12.81 -1.65
CA LEU A 200 0.94 12.90 -1.56
C LEU A 200 1.64 11.86 -2.44
N THR A 201 1.12 10.62 -2.48
CA THR A 201 1.61 9.57 -3.38
C THR A 201 1.40 9.95 -4.84
N ALA A 202 0.21 10.44 -5.21
CA ALA A 202 -0.06 10.90 -6.57
C ALA A 202 0.88 12.03 -6.99
N LEU A 203 1.02 13.07 -6.15
CA LEU A 203 1.95 14.16 -6.40
C LEU A 203 3.39 13.67 -6.57
N THR A 204 3.81 12.69 -5.76
CA THR A 204 5.14 12.09 -5.87
C THR A 204 5.33 11.43 -7.23
N PHE A 205 4.37 10.61 -7.68
CA PHE A 205 4.44 9.97 -8.99
C PHE A 205 4.45 10.96 -10.14
N ALA A 206 3.67 12.04 -10.04
CA ALA A 206 3.71 13.12 -11.01
C ALA A 206 5.10 13.78 -11.06
N ILE A 207 5.71 14.09 -9.91
CA ILE A 207 7.04 14.73 -9.86
C ILE A 207 8.14 13.83 -10.43
N VAL A 208 8.08 12.51 -10.17
CA VAL A 208 9.16 11.59 -10.59
C VAL A 208 8.99 10.98 -11.98
N GLY A 209 7.80 11.07 -12.57
CA GLY A 209 7.45 10.53 -13.89
C GLY A 209 7.15 11.62 -14.91
N ASN A 210 6.19 11.37 -15.82
CA ASN A 210 5.65 12.42 -16.68
C ASN A 210 4.66 13.29 -15.90
N PHE A 211 5.11 14.46 -15.46
CA PHE A 211 4.32 15.38 -14.64
C PHE A 211 3.02 15.84 -15.33
N GLU A 212 3.07 16.13 -16.63
CA GLU A 212 1.93 16.67 -17.38
C GLU A 212 0.81 15.63 -17.48
N ASP A 213 1.14 14.44 -17.98
CA ASP A 213 0.18 13.34 -18.13
C ASP A 213 -0.35 12.86 -16.78
N ALA A 214 0.52 12.75 -15.77
CA ALA A 214 0.12 12.34 -14.42
C ALA A 214 -0.87 13.32 -13.79
N LEU A 215 -0.61 14.63 -13.90
CA LEU A 215 -1.50 15.66 -13.36
C LEU A 215 -2.81 15.73 -14.14
N PHE A 216 -2.75 15.57 -15.46
CA PHE A 216 -3.95 15.48 -16.29
C PHE A 216 -4.84 14.30 -15.88
N CYS A 217 -4.26 13.10 -15.75
CA CYS A 217 -4.98 11.89 -15.34
C CYS A 217 -5.55 12.03 -13.92
N TRP A 218 -4.77 12.55 -12.97
CA TRP A 218 -5.28 12.83 -11.63
C TRP A 218 -6.51 13.76 -11.69
N ARG A 219 -6.42 14.89 -12.39
CA ARG A 219 -7.51 15.86 -12.44
C ARG A 219 -8.76 15.34 -13.13
N THR A 220 -8.62 14.58 -14.20
CA THR A 220 -9.73 14.16 -15.06
C THR A 220 -10.33 12.81 -14.67
N GLN A 221 -9.52 11.91 -14.10
CA GLN A 221 -9.91 10.52 -13.83
C GLN A 221 -9.83 10.17 -12.34
N GLY A 222 -8.97 10.83 -11.57
CA GLY A 222 -8.75 10.52 -10.15
C GLY A 222 -9.79 11.09 -9.18
N VAL A 223 -10.40 12.23 -9.49
CA VAL A 223 -11.36 12.89 -8.58
C VAL A 223 -12.78 12.53 -8.98
N LYS A 224 -13.35 11.49 -8.35
CA LYS A 224 -14.79 11.22 -8.37
C LYS A 224 -15.35 11.27 -6.95
N GLU A 225 -16.65 11.56 -6.82
CA GLU A 225 -17.31 11.65 -5.52
C GLU A 225 -17.38 10.26 -4.85
N GLY A 226 -16.91 10.17 -3.61
CA GLY A 226 -17.05 8.97 -2.76
C GLY A 226 -15.74 8.36 -2.24
N GLU A 227 -15.85 7.54 -1.19
CA GLU A 227 -14.71 6.89 -0.52
C GLU A 227 -13.90 6.00 -1.46
N SER A 228 -14.60 5.29 -2.36
CA SER A 228 -14.00 4.37 -3.35
C SER A 228 -13.31 5.08 -4.52
N ALA A 229 -13.58 6.38 -4.69
CA ALA A 229 -13.08 7.18 -5.79
C ALA A 229 -11.77 7.91 -5.44
N THR A 230 -11.60 8.32 -4.18
CA THR A 230 -10.36 9.01 -3.76
C THR A 230 -9.13 8.08 -3.82
N SER A 231 -9.33 6.78 -3.63
CA SER A 231 -8.26 5.78 -3.79
C SER A 231 -7.80 5.62 -5.26
N GLN A 232 -8.51 6.18 -6.24
CA GLN A 232 -8.13 6.10 -7.67
C GLN A 232 -7.11 7.18 -8.07
N ILE A 233 -6.92 8.22 -7.25
CA ILE A 233 -6.07 9.37 -7.56
C ILE A 233 -4.62 8.98 -7.85
N TYR A 234 -4.02 8.16 -6.98
CA TYR A 234 -2.64 7.73 -7.16
C TYR A 234 -2.48 6.70 -8.29
N PHE A 235 -3.50 5.89 -8.56
CA PHE A 235 -3.51 5.00 -9.74
C PHE A 235 -3.55 5.78 -11.04
N ALA A 236 -4.46 6.76 -11.16
CA ALA A 236 -4.54 7.64 -12.33
C ALA A 236 -3.23 8.39 -12.56
N SER A 237 -2.66 8.94 -11.48
CA SER A 237 -1.38 9.64 -11.54
C SER A 237 -0.21 8.72 -11.91
N ALA A 238 -0.18 7.49 -11.40
CA ALA A 238 0.86 6.53 -11.73
C ALA A 238 0.75 6.04 -13.18
N ALA A 239 -0.47 5.78 -13.66
CA ALA A 239 -0.74 5.40 -15.04
C ALA A 239 -0.32 6.51 -16.02
N GLY A 240 -0.68 7.77 -15.74
CA GLY A 240 -0.21 8.94 -16.50
C GLY A 240 1.32 9.12 -16.43
N ALA A 241 1.92 8.94 -15.26
CA ALA A 241 3.38 9.02 -15.09
C ALA A 241 4.15 7.96 -15.89
N LEU A 242 3.52 6.80 -16.13
CA LEU A 242 4.06 5.68 -16.91
C LEU A 242 3.67 5.73 -18.40
N GLY A 243 2.72 6.57 -18.79
CA GLY A 243 2.18 6.64 -20.15
C GLY A 243 1.39 5.40 -20.57
N ILE A 244 0.71 4.76 -19.62
CA ILE A 244 -0.07 3.54 -19.85
C ILE A 244 -1.53 3.69 -19.45
N ARG A 245 -2.39 2.82 -20.00
CA ARG A 245 -3.78 2.65 -19.58
C ARG A 245 -3.92 1.43 -18.68
N LEU A 246 -4.24 1.66 -17.42
CA LEU A 246 -4.60 0.65 -16.43
C LEU A 246 -6.14 0.45 -16.43
N GLY A 247 -6.59 -0.77 -16.12
CA GLY A 247 -7.97 -1.21 -16.29
C GLY A 247 -8.14 -2.38 -17.27
N ASP A 248 -9.32 -3.01 -17.26
CA ASP A 248 -9.65 -4.16 -18.09
C ASP A 248 -10.17 -3.73 -19.47
N PRO A 249 -9.50 -4.11 -20.58
CA PRO A 249 -9.91 -3.72 -21.93
C PRO A 249 -11.25 -4.31 -22.39
N ASN A 250 -11.75 -5.40 -21.78
CA ASN A 250 -12.87 -6.20 -22.35
C ASN A 250 -14.10 -6.41 -21.44
N SER A 251 -14.18 -5.83 -20.23
CA SER A 251 -15.37 -6.06 -19.38
C SER A 251 -16.57 -5.17 -19.72
N ALA A 252 -17.67 -5.80 -20.13
CA ALA A 252 -19.02 -5.21 -20.14
C ALA A 252 -19.55 -4.88 -18.71
N GLN A 253 -18.80 -5.27 -17.67
CA GLN A 253 -18.99 -4.91 -16.25
C GLN A 253 -18.60 -3.44 -15.96
N ARG A 254 -18.81 -2.56 -16.93
CA ARG A 254 -18.45 -1.13 -16.92
C ARG A 254 -19.37 -0.24 -16.07
N LEU A 255 -20.48 -0.76 -15.53
CA LEU A 255 -21.51 0.07 -14.90
C LEU A 255 -21.40 0.31 -13.39
N ILE A 256 -20.49 -0.38 -12.67
CA ILE A 256 -20.45 -0.24 -11.21
C ILE A 256 -19.11 0.29 -10.67
N ASN A 257 -17.95 0.03 -11.29
CA ASN A 257 -16.65 0.58 -10.80
C ASN A 257 -15.54 0.80 -11.87
N GLY A 258 -15.79 0.57 -13.16
CA GLY A 258 -14.74 0.55 -14.20
C GLY A 258 -14.45 1.92 -14.82
N LEU A 259 -13.22 2.42 -14.67
CA LEU A 259 -12.68 3.50 -15.50
C LEU A 259 -11.33 3.10 -16.05
N ASP A 260 -11.11 3.39 -17.34
CA ASP A 260 -9.79 3.43 -17.94
C ASP A 260 -8.98 4.52 -17.20
N LEU A 261 -7.98 4.10 -16.43
CA LEU A 261 -7.10 5.00 -15.67
C LEU A 261 -5.80 5.15 -16.44
N GLY A 262 -5.39 6.38 -16.71
CA GLY A 262 -4.20 6.72 -17.46
C GLY A 262 -4.47 7.19 -18.89
N LEU A 263 -3.38 7.39 -19.60
CA LEU A 263 -3.29 7.85 -20.98
C LEU A 263 -2.13 7.12 -21.63
N GLY A 264 -2.16 6.97 -22.96
CA GLY A 264 -1.09 6.33 -23.71
C GLY A 264 -1.40 4.90 -24.12
N GLU A 265 -0.39 4.04 -24.06
CA GLU A 265 -0.40 2.70 -24.67
C GLU A 265 -0.97 1.62 -23.73
N LEU A 266 -1.25 0.44 -24.30
CA LEU A 266 -1.64 -0.72 -23.51
C LEU A 266 -0.42 -1.26 -22.74
N PRO A 267 -0.58 -1.68 -21.48
CA PRO A 267 0.52 -2.24 -20.70
C PRO A 267 1.19 -3.44 -21.37
N ASP A 268 2.52 -3.44 -21.32
CA ASP A 268 3.43 -4.45 -21.86
C ASP A 268 4.59 -4.68 -20.87
N LEU A 269 5.34 -5.76 -21.06
CA LEU A 269 6.39 -6.24 -20.16
C LEU A 269 7.44 -5.17 -19.81
N ASP A 270 7.76 -4.27 -20.75
CA ASP A 270 8.71 -3.19 -20.50
C ASP A 270 8.20 -2.18 -19.46
N HIS A 271 6.88 -2.01 -19.35
CA HIS A 271 6.29 -1.13 -18.34
C HIS A 271 6.40 -1.68 -16.91
N LEU A 272 6.66 -2.98 -16.72
CA LEU A 272 6.99 -3.53 -15.40
C LEU A 272 8.30 -2.94 -14.87
N LYS A 273 9.33 -2.82 -15.73
CA LYS A 273 10.61 -2.19 -15.36
C LYS A 273 10.46 -0.68 -15.13
N SER A 274 9.66 -0.01 -15.97
CA SER A 274 9.35 1.41 -15.77
C SER A 274 8.63 1.66 -14.44
N THR A 275 7.75 0.73 -14.03
CA THR A 275 7.05 0.76 -12.74
C THR A 275 8.02 0.60 -11.58
N GLU A 276 8.95 -0.37 -11.64
CA GLU A 276 10.04 -0.50 -10.65
C GLU A 276 10.83 0.82 -10.52
N GLY A 277 11.26 1.39 -11.66
CA GLY A 277 12.00 2.65 -11.67
C GLY A 277 11.20 3.84 -11.13
N LEU A 278 9.88 3.87 -11.35
CA LEU A 278 8.99 4.90 -10.78
C LEU A 278 8.92 4.78 -9.25
N ILE A 279 8.69 3.58 -8.71
CA ILE A 279 8.61 3.34 -7.26
C ILE A 279 9.95 3.68 -6.60
N TRP A 280 11.08 3.32 -7.22
CA TRP A 280 12.41 3.65 -6.70
C TRP A 280 12.63 5.17 -6.62
N ARG A 281 12.36 5.90 -7.70
CA ARG A 281 12.49 7.38 -7.71
C ARG A 281 11.57 8.03 -6.69
N ALA A 282 10.33 7.56 -6.58
CA ALA A 282 9.38 8.03 -5.60
C ALA A 282 9.90 7.81 -4.16
N LEU A 283 10.43 6.63 -3.84
CA LEU A 283 11.03 6.35 -2.55
C LEU A 283 12.19 7.30 -2.22
N VAL A 284 13.06 7.59 -3.20
CA VAL A 284 14.17 8.54 -3.01
C VAL A 284 13.66 9.93 -2.65
N VAL A 285 12.61 10.42 -3.31
CA VAL A 285 11.99 11.72 -2.96
C VAL A 285 11.49 11.71 -1.51
N TRP A 286 10.82 10.64 -1.07
CA TRP A 286 10.34 10.54 0.31
C TRP A 286 11.48 10.51 1.33
N ILE A 287 12.57 9.80 1.04
CA ILE A 287 13.75 9.77 1.90
C ILE A 287 14.40 11.17 1.99
N ILE A 288 14.48 11.90 0.87
CA ILE A 288 15.00 13.28 0.85
C ILE A 288 14.11 14.20 1.69
N VAL A 289 12.80 14.14 1.51
CA VAL A 289 11.84 14.93 2.31
C VAL A 289 12.00 14.62 3.80
N TYR A 290 12.11 13.35 4.16
CA TYR A 290 12.33 12.93 5.53
C TYR A 290 13.67 13.45 6.07
N ALA A 291 14.74 13.39 5.27
CA ALA A 291 16.04 13.95 5.62
C ALA A 291 15.96 15.45 5.90
N LEU A 292 15.30 16.21 5.04
CA LEU A 292 15.08 17.66 5.22
C LEU A 292 14.26 17.96 6.47
N MET A 293 13.19 17.20 6.74
CA MET A 293 12.41 17.34 7.97
C MET A 293 13.25 17.07 9.22
N THR A 294 14.09 16.02 9.20
CA THR A 294 14.97 15.71 10.34
C THR A 294 16.02 16.79 10.56
N LEU A 295 16.59 17.35 9.48
CA LEU A 295 17.53 18.46 9.58
C LEU A 295 16.85 19.72 10.14
N ALA A 296 15.67 20.08 9.62
CA ALA A 296 14.93 21.24 10.09
C ALA A 296 14.51 21.13 11.57
N ALA A 297 14.26 19.93 12.07
CA ALA A 297 13.96 19.70 13.48
C ALA A 297 15.18 19.80 14.41
N HIS A 298 16.41 19.78 13.87
CA HIS A 298 17.66 19.86 14.64
C HIS A 298 18.36 21.22 14.50
N VAL A 299 17.83 22.11 13.66
CA VAL A 299 18.28 23.51 13.50
C VAL A 299 17.43 24.39 14.40
#